data_AF-A0A819YXD2-F1
#
_entry.id   AF-A0A819YXD2-F1
#
_cell.length_a   1.000
_cell.length_b   1.000
_cell.length_c   1.000
_cell.angle_alpha   90.00
_cell.angle_beta   90.00
_cell.angle_gamma   90.00
#
_symmetry.space_group_name_H-M   'P 1'
#
loop_
_entity.id
_entity.type
_entity.pdbx_description
1 polymer ?
#
loop_
_entity_poly.entity_id
_entity_poly.type
_entity_poly.pdbx_seq_one_letter_code
_entity_poly.pdbx_strand_id
1 'polypeptide(L)'
;MATIAGKARCIICDKEKRTVKCEGCSQMFCYIHLPVHHQELSQQLDEIEQNRDLFRQTLSQHADDTKQHSLIKQIDQWEEDSIKKSNKQQKRGNLAALTDQLKHIRQENDFNELDLSHLKEKLTQLAEELYQPPNVSIQQDSASLGTPFAIVGFKGFNADVGEFDWIVEQSRHEYDQAFARLSSQNGKISGTSARQEMIKSKLPNNVLGRIWKLSDIDRDGMLDIDEWALVQHLIKIKLDGHELPTTLPDHLVPPSKRHLIKNTASSSYGNK
;
A
#
# COMPACT_ATOMS: atom_id res chain seq x y z
N MET A 1 -20.69 -8.22 44.44
CA MET A 1 -21.63 -8.81 45.42
C MET A 1 -21.93 -7.74 46.46
N ALA A 2 -23.18 -7.26 46.58
CA ALA A 2 -23.49 -6.10 47.42
C ALA A 2 -23.12 -6.29 48.90
N THR A 3 -22.19 -5.47 49.40
CA THR A 3 -21.76 -5.49 50.81
C THR A 3 -22.73 -4.65 51.65
N ILE A 4 -23.33 -5.26 52.68
CA ILE A 4 -24.24 -4.56 53.61
C ILE A 4 -23.39 -3.65 54.50
N ALA A 5 -23.47 -2.33 54.26
CA ALA A 5 -22.90 -1.33 55.15
C ALA A 5 -23.93 -0.91 56.22
N GLY A 6 -23.45 -0.38 57.35
CA GLY A 6 -24.28 0.07 58.47
C GLY A 6 -25.27 1.20 58.11
N LYS A 7 -25.90 1.82 59.13
CA LYS A 7 -26.81 2.96 58.92
C LYS A 7 -26.06 4.10 58.23
N ALA A 8 -26.50 4.50 57.04
CA ALA A 8 -25.97 5.64 56.29
C ALA A 8 -27.09 6.33 55.50
N ARG A 9 -26.82 7.51 54.92
CA ARG A 9 -27.81 8.26 54.15
C ARG A 9 -27.92 7.74 52.72
N CYS A 10 -29.15 7.63 52.24
CA CYS A 10 -29.43 7.28 50.85
C CYS A 10 -29.27 8.51 49.96
N ILE A 11 -28.54 8.39 48.84
CA ILE A 11 -28.29 9.51 47.92
C ILE A 11 -29.56 10.07 47.25
N ILE A 12 -30.62 9.26 47.11
CA ILE A 12 -31.87 9.68 46.46
C ILE A 12 -32.84 10.36 47.44
N CYS A 13 -32.93 9.91 48.70
CA CYS A 13 -33.92 10.43 49.65
C CYS A 13 -33.37 11.07 50.92
N ASP A 14 -32.05 11.13 51.06
CA ASP A 14 -31.26 11.71 52.17
C ASP A 14 -31.65 11.24 53.59
N LYS A 15 -32.37 10.13 53.70
CA LYS A 15 -32.77 9.54 54.98
C LYS A 15 -31.74 8.54 55.47
N GLU A 16 -31.39 8.62 56.76
CA GLU A 16 -30.54 7.64 57.45
C GLU A 16 -31.29 6.32 57.64
N LYS A 17 -30.91 5.32 56.85
CA LYS A 17 -31.54 4.00 56.83
C LYS A 17 -30.48 2.92 56.64
N ARG A 18 -30.90 1.65 56.68
CA ARG A 18 -30.05 0.56 56.19
C ARG A 18 -29.85 0.76 54.69
N THR A 19 -28.60 0.96 54.29
CA THR A 19 -28.23 1.27 52.91
C THR A 19 -27.25 0.23 52.39
N VAL A 20 -27.19 0.13 51.08
CA VAL A 20 -26.32 -0.77 50.32
C VAL A 20 -25.46 0.09 49.43
N LYS A 21 -24.15 -0.18 49.42
CA LYS A 21 -23.21 0.49 48.54
C LYS A 21 -23.25 -0.16 47.15
N CYS A 22 -23.43 0.63 46.10
CA CYS A 22 -23.22 0.16 44.74
C CYS A 22 -21.72 0.01 44.46
N GLU A 23 -21.27 -1.13 43.94
CA GLU A 23 -19.85 -1.36 43.63
C GLU A 23 -19.36 -0.51 42.45
N GLY A 24 -20.24 -0.19 41.49
CA GLY A 24 -19.90 0.62 40.32
C GLY A 24 -19.73 2.10 40.63
N CYS A 25 -20.78 2.77 41.13
CA CYS A 25 -20.75 4.21 41.38
C CYS A 25 -20.33 4.58 42.82
N SER A 26 -20.07 3.60 43.69
CA SER A 26 -19.73 3.79 45.11
C SER A 26 -20.76 4.55 45.96
N GLN A 27 -21.95 4.84 45.41
CA GLN A 27 -23.02 5.55 46.10
C GLN A 27 -23.84 4.63 47.03
N MET A 28 -24.47 5.23 48.03
CA MET A 28 -25.27 4.53 49.05
C MET A 28 -26.76 4.66 48.75
N PHE A 29 -27.46 3.52 48.63
CA PHE A 29 -28.88 3.48 48.33
C PHE A 29 -29.64 2.70 49.40
N CYS A 30 -30.86 3.14 49.75
CA CYS A 30 -31.74 2.30 50.56
C CYS A 30 -32.38 1.20 49.68
N TYR A 31 -32.95 0.16 50.30
CA TYR A 31 -33.56 -0.96 49.58
C TYR A 31 -34.67 -0.57 48.59
N ILE A 32 -35.28 0.61 48.77
CA ILE A 32 -36.33 1.12 47.86
C ILE A 32 -35.71 1.80 46.64
N HIS A 33 -34.59 2.50 46.80
CA HIS A 33 -33.98 3.32 45.75
C HIS A 33 -32.84 2.62 44.99
N LEU A 34 -32.33 1.51 45.51
CA LEU A 34 -31.36 0.68 44.79
C LEU A 34 -31.95 0.08 43.50
N PRO A 35 -33.20 -0.45 43.47
CA PRO A 35 -33.85 -0.88 42.24
C PRO A 35 -34.02 0.24 41.21
N VAL A 36 -34.29 1.47 41.65
CA VAL A 36 -34.42 2.64 40.75
C VAL A 36 -33.09 2.95 40.06
N HIS A 37 -31.98 2.92 40.81
CA HIS A 37 -30.64 3.07 40.22
C HIS A 37 -30.30 1.93 39.25
N HIS A 38 -30.73 0.70 39.54
CA HIS A 38 -30.52 -0.43 38.64
C HIS A 38 -31.38 -0.32 37.37
N GLN A 39 -32.59 0.23 37.47
CA GLN A 39 -33.46 0.50 36.34
C GLN A 39 -32.86 1.55 35.40
N GLU A 40 -32.26 2.62 35.95
CA GLU A 40 -31.52 3.62 35.17
C GLU A 40 -30.35 2.99 34.38
N LEU A 41 -29.58 2.11 35.02
CA LEU A 41 -28.51 1.37 34.34
C LEU A 41 -29.04 0.43 33.24
N SER A 42 -30.19 -0.18 33.45
CA SER A 42 -30.86 -1.00 32.41
C SER A 42 -31.23 -0.14 31.21
N GLN A 43 -31.77 1.06 31.43
CA GLN A 43 -32.14 1.98 30.36
C GLN A 43 -30.92 2.43 29.54
N GLN A 44 -29.80 2.69 30.22
CA GLN A 44 -28.54 3.02 29.52
C GLN A 44 -28.01 1.84 28.70
N LEU A 45 -28.18 0.60 29.17
CA LEU A 45 -27.81 -0.58 28.40
C LEU A 45 -28.69 -0.72 27.15
N ASP A 46 -30.01 -0.54 27.29
CA ASP A 46 -30.95 -0.60 26.16
C ASP A 46 -30.61 0.45 25.08
N GLU A 47 -30.18 1.66 25.49
CA GLU A 47 -29.73 2.71 24.55
C GLU A 47 -28.46 2.30 23.80
N ILE A 48 -27.50 1.65 24.48
CA ILE A 48 -26.29 1.12 23.83
C ILE A 48 -26.65 0.03 22.82
N GLU A 49 -27.60 -0.85 23.15
CA GLU A 49 -28.05 -1.90 22.22
C GLU A 49 -28.74 -1.32 20.99
N GLN A 50 -29.59 -0.31 21.17
CA GLN A 50 -30.23 0.40 20.05
C GLN A 50 -29.19 1.09 19.15
N ASN A 51 -28.19 1.75 19.74
CA ASN A 51 -27.12 2.40 18.98
C ASN A 51 -26.26 1.39 18.20
N ARG A 52 -25.95 0.23 18.79
CA ARG A 52 -25.27 -0.88 18.11
C ARG A 52 -26.08 -1.36 16.90
N ASP A 53 -27.38 -1.56 17.09
CA ASP A 53 -28.26 -2.08 16.05
C ASP A 53 -28.44 -1.08 14.90
N LEU A 54 -28.56 0.21 15.22
CA LEU A 54 -28.56 1.30 14.23
C LEU A 54 -27.26 1.32 13.44
N PHE A 55 -26.10 1.27 14.12
CA PHE A 55 -24.80 1.25 13.47
C PHE A 55 -24.65 0.04 12.53
N ARG A 56 -25.11 -1.13 12.96
CA ARG A 56 -25.12 -2.34 12.13
C ARG A 56 -25.98 -2.16 10.86
N GLN A 57 -27.14 -1.53 10.97
CA GLN A 57 -27.99 -1.23 9.82
C GLN A 57 -27.33 -0.24 8.86
N THR A 58 -26.70 0.83 9.38
CA THR A 58 -25.95 1.80 8.57
C THR A 58 -24.81 1.14 7.82
N LEU A 59 -24.07 0.22 8.45
CA LEU A 59 -23.01 -0.53 7.78
C LEU A 59 -23.55 -1.41 6.64
N SER A 60 -24.69 -2.09 6.85
CA SER A 60 -25.33 -2.88 5.80
C SER A 60 -25.76 -2.02 4.62
N GLN A 61 -26.38 -0.87 4.89
CA GLN A 61 -26.80 0.07 3.86
C GLN A 61 -25.60 0.60 3.06
N HIS A 62 -24.53 1.00 3.74
CA HIS A 62 -23.31 1.47 3.09
C HIS A 62 -22.63 0.37 2.28
N ALA A 63 -22.66 -0.89 2.74
CA ALA A 63 -22.13 -2.03 1.99
C ALA A 63 -22.90 -2.30 0.69
N ASP A 64 -24.22 -2.13 0.70
CA ASP A 64 -25.05 -2.24 -0.50
C ASP A 64 -24.88 -1.04 -1.43
N ASP A 65 -24.74 0.18 -0.90
CA ASP A 65 -24.45 1.38 -1.68
C ASP A 65 -23.04 1.31 -2.32
N THR A 66 -22.09 0.66 -1.66
CA THR A 66 -20.73 0.40 -2.19
C THR A 66 -20.79 -0.55 -3.40
N LYS A 67 -21.65 -1.58 -3.38
CA LYS A 67 -21.86 -2.46 -4.55
C LYS A 67 -22.61 -1.76 -5.69
N GLN A 68 -23.44 -0.77 -5.39
CA GLN A 68 -24.13 0.06 -6.38
C GLN A 68 -23.25 1.20 -6.93
N HIS A 69 -22.07 1.43 -6.34
CA HIS A 69 -21.17 2.49 -6.78
C HIS A 69 -20.65 2.20 -8.20
N SER A 70 -20.86 3.15 -9.11
CA SER A 70 -20.61 2.98 -10.55
C SER A 70 -19.17 2.54 -10.87
N LEU A 71 -18.18 3.04 -10.13
CA LEU A 71 -16.78 2.67 -10.30
C LEU A 71 -16.48 1.24 -9.84
N ILE A 72 -17.11 0.78 -8.76
CA ILE A 72 -16.88 -0.58 -8.23
C ILE A 72 -17.46 -1.59 -9.22
N LYS A 73 -18.64 -1.31 -9.75
CA LYS A 73 -19.22 -2.10 -10.84
C LYS A 73 -18.34 -2.14 -12.10
N GLN A 74 -17.63 -1.06 -12.43
CA GLN A 74 -16.69 -1.05 -13.54
C GLN A 74 -15.44 -1.90 -13.25
N ILE A 75 -14.96 -1.90 -12.01
CA ILE A 75 -13.83 -2.74 -11.58
C ILE A 75 -14.24 -4.22 -11.66
N ASP A 76 -15.38 -4.59 -11.08
CA ASP A 76 -15.90 -5.98 -11.11
C ASP A 76 -16.08 -6.46 -12.56
N GLN A 77 -16.65 -5.61 -13.41
CA GLN A 77 -16.83 -5.92 -14.83
C GLN A 77 -15.48 -6.13 -15.54
N TRP A 78 -14.50 -5.26 -15.26
CA TRP A 78 -13.16 -5.34 -15.85
C TRP A 78 -12.41 -6.59 -15.39
N GLU A 79 -12.54 -6.98 -14.12
CA GLU A 79 -11.96 -8.21 -13.58
C GLU A 79 -12.52 -9.44 -14.30
N GLU A 80 -13.84 -9.54 -14.42
CA GLU A 80 -14.48 -10.63 -15.15
C GLU A 80 -14.02 -10.70 -16.62
N ASP A 81 -14.00 -9.56 -17.30
CA ASP A 81 -13.63 -9.50 -18.72
C ASP A 81 -12.17 -9.85 -18.93
N SER A 82 -11.30 -9.46 -18.00
CA SER A 82 -9.88 -9.80 -18.02
C SER A 82 -9.64 -11.30 -17.80
N ILE A 83 -10.35 -11.91 -16.85
CA ILE A 83 -10.31 -13.37 -16.63
C ILE A 83 -10.79 -14.12 -17.87
N LYS A 84 -11.92 -13.70 -18.46
CA LYS A 84 -12.46 -14.29 -19.70
C LYS A 84 -11.45 -14.18 -20.86
N LYS A 85 -10.80 -13.02 -21.00
CA LYS A 85 -9.81 -12.76 -22.05
C LYS A 85 -8.56 -13.62 -21.87
N SER A 86 -8.04 -13.74 -20.65
CA SER A 86 -6.89 -14.58 -20.33
C SER A 86 -7.16 -16.06 -20.63
N ASN A 87 -8.29 -16.60 -20.16
CA ASN A 87 -8.70 -17.97 -20.42
C ASN A 87 -8.89 -18.25 -21.92
N LYS A 88 -9.50 -17.31 -22.65
CA LYS A 88 -9.65 -17.43 -24.10
C LYS A 88 -8.30 -17.44 -24.81
N GLN A 89 -7.34 -16.65 -24.35
CA GLN A 89 -5.99 -16.62 -24.92
C GLN A 89 -5.23 -17.92 -24.65
N GLN A 90 -5.29 -18.45 -23.42
CA GLN A 90 -4.69 -19.74 -23.07
C GLN A 90 -5.27 -20.89 -23.91
N LYS A 91 -6.60 -20.96 -24.05
CA LYS A 91 -7.28 -21.96 -24.90
C LYS A 91 -6.84 -21.87 -26.37
N ARG A 92 -6.66 -20.65 -26.91
CA ARG A 92 -6.14 -20.44 -28.27
C ARG A 92 -4.68 -20.87 -28.41
N GLY A 93 -3.85 -20.61 -27.41
CA GLY A 93 -2.46 -21.05 -27.35
C GLY A 93 -2.34 -22.58 -27.35
N ASN A 94 -3.12 -23.25 -26.52
CA ASN A 94 -3.14 -24.71 -26.44
C ASN A 94 -3.57 -25.35 -27.78
N LEU A 95 -4.60 -24.79 -28.43
CA LEU A 95 -5.05 -25.25 -29.75
C LEU A 95 -3.98 -25.03 -30.83
N ALA A 96 -3.28 -23.89 -30.81
CA ALA A 96 -2.17 -23.63 -31.73
C ALA A 96 -1.01 -24.62 -31.53
N ALA A 97 -0.62 -24.87 -30.28
CA ALA A 97 0.44 -25.83 -29.94
C ALA A 97 0.10 -27.26 -30.42
N LEU A 98 -1.14 -27.70 -30.23
CA LEU A 98 -1.59 -29.00 -30.76
C LEU A 98 -1.56 -29.03 -32.30
N THR A 99 -1.95 -27.94 -32.95
CA THR A 99 -1.92 -27.82 -34.41
C THR A 99 -0.50 -27.93 -34.95
N ASP A 100 0.48 -27.37 -34.24
CA ASP A 100 1.89 -27.45 -34.64
C ASP A 100 2.49 -28.83 -34.35
N GLN A 101 2.11 -29.49 -33.24
CA GLN A 101 2.46 -30.90 -32.98
C GLN A 101 1.95 -31.83 -34.10
N LEU A 102 0.72 -31.63 -34.56
CA LEU A 102 0.15 -32.38 -35.69
C LEU A 102 0.94 -32.17 -36.99
N LYS A 103 1.41 -30.96 -37.27
CA LYS A 103 2.22 -30.68 -38.48
C LYS A 103 3.58 -31.36 -38.40
N HIS A 104 4.25 -31.32 -37.25
CA HIS A 104 5.57 -31.92 -37.06
C HIS A 104 5.53 -33.44 -37.27
N ILE A 105 4.60 -34.11 -36.58
CA ILE A 105 4.40 -35.57 -36.69
C ILE A 105 4.07 -35.98 -38.13
N ARG A 106 3.28 -35.16 -38.84
CA ARG A 106 2.93 -35.41 -40.24
C ARG A 106 4.09 -35.16 -41.21
N GLN A 107 5.01 -34.26 -40.89
CA GLN A 107 6.21 -33.99 -41.69
C GLN A 107 7.25 -35.09 -41.54
N GLU A 108 7.38 -35.67 -40.36
CA GLU A 108 8.35 -36.73 -40.08
C GLU A 108 7.93 -38.11 -40.62
N ASN A 109 6.65 -38.29 -41.00
CA ASN A 109 6.11 -39.53 -41.57
C ASN A 109 6.37 -40.82 -40.75
N ASP A 110 6.76 -40.69 -39.48
CA ASP A 110 7.11 -41.78 -38.56
C ASP A 110 6.17 -41.83 -37.35
N PHE A 111 4.87 -41.65 -37.60
CA PHE A 111 3.85 -41.67 -36.55
C PHE A 111 3.45 -43.11 -36.20
N ASN A 112 3.32 -43.38 -34.90
CA ASN A 112 2.88 -44.67 -34.37
C ASN A 112 1.56 -44.56 -33.59
N GLU A 113 1.06 -45.69 -33.09
CA GLU A 113 -0.20 -45.74 -32.32
C GLU A 113 -0.15 -44.94 -31.01
N LEU A 114 1.04 -44.76 -30.40
CA LEU A 114 1.21 -43.93 -29.21
C LEU A 114 1.01 -42.44 -29.54
N ASP A 115 1.57 -41.95 -30.65
CA ASP A 115 1.38 -40.56 -31.10
C ASP A 115 -0.10 -40.25 -31.35
N LEU A 116 -0.80 -41.17 -32.01
CA LEU A 116 -2.23 -41.05 -32.27
C LEU A 116 -3.06 -41.07 -30.98
N SER A 117 -2.69 -41.91 -30.01
CA SER A 117 -3.37 -41.98 -28.71
C SER A 117 -3.18 -40.68 -27.90
N HIS A 118 -1.96 -40.15 -27.86
CA HIS A 118 -1.60 -38.94 -27.15
C HIS A 118 -2.27 -37.69 -27.76
N LEU A 119 -2.33 -37.59 -29.10
CA LEU A 119 -3.04 -36.50 -29.78
C LEU A 119 -4.56 -36.55 -29.52
N LYS A 120 -5.15 -37.75 -29.50
CA LYS A 120 -6.57 -37.94 -29.16
C LYS A 120 -6.86 -37.57 -27.71
N GLU A 121 -5.98 -37.95 -26.79
CA GLU A 121 -6.10 -37.60 -25.37
C GLU A 121 -6.01 -36.08 -25.16
N LYS A 122 -5.04 -35.41 -25.78
CA LYS A 122 -4.93 -33.94 -25.76
C LYS A 122 -6.14 -33.25 -26.36
N LEU A 123 -6.69 -33.75 -27.47
CA LEU A 123 -7.92 -33.20 -28.05
C LEU A 123 -9.11 -33.33 -27.10
N THR A 124 -9.21 -34.48 -26.44
CA THR A 124 -10.27 -34.75 -25.45
C THR A 124 -10.13 -33.82 -24.25
N GLN A 125 -8.90 -33.66 -23.73
CA GLN A 125 -8.60 -32.76 -22.62
C GLN A 125 -8.93 -31.29 -22.95
N LEU A 126 -8.54 -30.81 -24.14
CA LEU A 126 -8.86 -29.46 -24.59
C LEU A 126 -10.36 -29.27 -24.84
N ALA A 127 -11.06 -30.30 -25.34
CA ALA A 127 -12.50 -30.28 -25.49
C ALA A 127 -13.19 -30.15 -24.12
N GLU A 128 -12.71 -30.86 -23.11
CA GLU A 128 -13.25 -30.81 -21.75
C GLU A 128 -12.99 -29.45 -21.08
N GLU A 129 -11.80 -28.87 -21.26
CA GLU A 129 -11.47 -27.50 -20.83
C GLU A 129 -12.39 -26.42 -21.45
N LEU A 130 -13.01 -26.68 -22.61
CA LEU A 130 -13.96 -25.76 -23.24
C LEU A 130 -15.32 -25.72 -22.53
N TYR A 131 -15.71 -26.81 -21.84
CA TYR A 131 -17.00 -26.92 -21.14
C TYR A 131 -16.90 -26.73 -19.62
N GLN A 132 -15.69 -26.66 -19.05
CA GLN A 132 -15.49 -26.39 -17.62
C GLN A 132 -15.55 -24.87 -17.31
N PRO A 133 -16.19 -24.46 -16.19
CA PRO A 133 -16.20 -23.07 -15.72
C PRO A 133 -14.78 -22.61 -15.34
N PRO A 134 -14.52 -21.29 -15.31
CA PRO A 134 -13.19 -20.73 -15.05
C PRO A 134 -12.71 -21.12 -13.64
N ASN A 135 -11.90 -22.17 -13.54
CA ASN A 135 -11.27 -22.57 -12.29
C ASN A 135 -9.97 -21.77 -12.12
N VAL A 136 -10.13 -20.47 -11.83
CA VAL A 136 -9.02 -19.62 -11.41
C VAL A 136 -8.69 -20.00 -9.98
N SER A 137 -7.79 -20.96 -9.81
CA SER A 137 -7.11 -21.14 -8.54
C SER A 137 -6.07 -20.05 -8.41
N ILE A 138 -6.42 -18.99 -7.68
CA ILE A 138 -5.44 -18.01 -7.21
C ILE A 138 -4.55 -18.76 -6.21
N GLN A 139 -3.40 -19.26 -6.67
CA GLN A 139 -2.35 -19.68 -5.76
C GLN A 139 -1.81 -18.40 -5.10
N GLN A 140 -2.32 -18.11 -3.90
CA GLN A 140 -1.68 -17.17 -3.01
C GLN A 140 -0.38 -17.82 -2.56
N ASP A 141 0.69 -17.59 -3.33
CA ASP A 141 2.05 -17.85 -2.87
C ASP A 141 2.25 -16.97 -1.64
N SER A 142 2.11 -17.61 -0.48
CA SER A 142 2.28 -17.05 0.85
C SER A 142 3.78 -16.92 1.12
N ALA A 143 4.44 -16.05 0.37
CA ALA A 143 5.82 -15.66 0.61
C ALA A 143 5.99 -14.17 0.32
N SER A 144 5.58 -13.35 1.29
CA SER A 144 6.28 -12.14 1.76
C SER A 144 5.28 -11.18 2.40
N LEU A 145 5.57 -10.79 3.65
CA LEU A 145 4.88 -9.68 4.33
C LEU A 145 4.95 -8.42 3.46
N GLY A 146 3.78 -7.92 3.06
CA GLY A 146 3.62 -6.61 2.43
C GLY A 146 2.13 -6.35 2.21
N THR A 147 1.56 -5.46 3.02
CA THR A 147 0.16 -5.06 3.01
C THR A 147 -0.33 -4.59 1.63
N PRO A 148 -1.59 -4.88 1.23
CA PRO A 148 -2.09 -4.74 -0.14
C PRO A 148 -2.50 -3.31 -0.56
N PHE A 149 -2.21 -2.27 0.24
CA PHE A 149 -2.65 -0.89 -0.04
C PHE A 149 -1.55 0.09 -0.46
N ALA A 150 -0.33 -0.37 -0.74
CA ALA A 150 0.79 0.51 -1.08
C ALA A 150 1.36 0.26 -2.48
N ILE A 151 0.53 0.22 -3.52
CA ILE A 151 1.00 0.27 -4.93
C ILE A 151 0.03 1.13 -5.74
N VAL A 152 0.20 2.45 -5.67
CA VAL A 152 -0.19 3.32 -6.78
C VAL A 152 1.00 3.36 -7.72
N GLY A 153 0.90 2.67 -8.86
CA GLY A 153 1.91 2.71 -9.92
C GLY A 153 2.08 1.39 -10.65
N PHE A 154 1.10 1.00 -11.45
CA PHE A 154 1.28 -0.06 -12.45
C PHE A 154 2.40 0.32 -13.42
N LYS A 155 3.50 -0.44 -13.42
CA LYS A 155 4.44 -0.55 -14.55
C LYS A 155 4.74 -2.03 -14.78
N GLY A 156 4.65 -2.43 -16.04
CA GLY A 156 4.28 -3.77 -16.47
C GLY A 156 5.26 -4.91 -16.18
N PHE A 157 4.74 -6.11 -16.43
CA PHE A 157 5.41 -7.40 -16.47
C PHE A 157 6.76 -7.36 -17.21
N ASN A 158 7.79 -7.89 -16.54
CA ASN A 158 9.17 -8.11 -16.98
C ASN A 158 10.09 -6.88 -16.93
N ALA A 159 10.43 -6.46 -15.70
CA ALA A 159 11.72 -5.85 -15.44
C ALA A 159 12.37 -6.64 -14.29
N ASP A 160 13.60 -7.04 -14.55
CA ASP A 160 14.59 -7.63 -13.68
C ASP A 160 14.41 -7.29 -12.18
N VAL A 161 14.62 -8.28 -11.32
CA VAL A 161 14.62 -8.13 -9.87
C VAL A 161 15.83 -7.27 -9.49
N GLY A 162 15.64 -5.97 -9.59
CA GLY A 162 16.61 -4.96 -9.28
C GLY A 162 15.87 -3.71 -8.87
N GLU A 163 16.19 -3.25 -7.67
CA GLU A 163 16.18 -1.84 -7.34
C GLU A 163 14.85 -1.26 -6.83
N PHE A 164 14.84 -0.88 -5.55
CA PHE A 164 13.85 0.03 -4.97
C PHE A 164 13.66 1.23 -5.92
N ASP A 165 12.46 1.40 -6.47
CA ASP A 165 12.12 2.47 -7.42
C ASP A 165 12.45 3.83 -6.80
N TRP A 166 13.31 4.60 -7.44
CA TRP A 166 13.75 5.89 -6.93
C TRP A 166 12.60 6.88 -7.07
N ILE A 167 12.09 7.41 -5.95
CA ILE A 167 10.86 8.22 -5.93
C ILE A 167 10.94 9.46 -6.85
N VAL A 168 12.15 9.96 -7.08
CA VAL A 168 12.42 11.10 -7.96
C VAL A 168 12.22 10.77 -9.44
N GLU A 169 12.32 9.49 -9.84
CA GLU A 169 12.18 9.03 -11.23
C GLU A 169 10.79 9.39 -11.82
N GLN A 170 9.74 9.41 -11.00
CA GLN A 170 8.37 9.72 -11.44
C GLN A 170 8.21 11.16 -11.93
N SER A 171 9.00 12.11 -11.41
CA SER A 171 8.99 13.53 -11.81
C SER A 171 10.26 13.94 -12.56
N ARG A 172 11.10 12.97 -12.95
CA ARG A 172 12.42 13.20 -13.54
C ARG A 172 12.38 14.05 -14.80
N HIS A 173 11.40 13.82 -15.68
CA HIS A 173 11.26 14.57 -16.93
C HIS A 173 11.11 16.10 -16.72
N GLU A 174 10.43 16.54 -15.66
CA GLU A 174 10.31 17.97 -15.32
C GLU A 174 11.64 18.54 -14.82
N TYR A 175 12.37 17.75 -14.03
CA TYR A 175 13.66 18.13 -13.48
C TYR A 175 14.77 18.16 -14.55
N ASP A 176 14.73 17.22 -15.50
CA ASP A 176 15.64 17.16 -16.65
C ASP A 176 15.44 18.37 -17.57
N GLN A 177 14.20 18.82 -17.78
CA GLN A 177 13.95 20.07 -18.51
C GLN A 177 14.49 21.30 -17.79
N ALA A 178 14.38 21.34 -16.45
CA ALA A 178 14.99 22.41 -15.66
C ALA A 178 16.52 22.35 -15.70
N PHE A 179 17.10 21.15 -15.72
CA PHE A 179 18.54 20.91 -15.87
C PHE A 179 19.06 21.36 -17.23
N ALA A 180 18.32 21.06 -18.31
CA ALA A 180 18.70 21.45 -19.67
C ALA A 180 18.67 22.98 -19.88
N ARG A 181 17.83 23.70 -19.12
CA ARG A 181 17.80 25.18 -19.11
C ARG A 181 18.99 25.77 -18.36
N LEU A 182 19.62 25.00 -17.48
CA LEU A 182 20.84 25.39 -16.81
C LEU A 182 22.02 25.10 -17.74
N SER A 183 22.98 26.02 -17.78
CA SER A 183 24.23 25.84 -18.52
C SER A 183 25.07 24.74 -17.88
N SER A 184 24.76 23.48 -18.18
CA SER A 184 25.55 22.33 -17.77
C SER A 184 26.87 22.35 -18.55
N GLN A 185 27.98 22.30 -17.82
CA GLN A 185 29.29 22.08 -18.40
C GLN A 185 29.62 20.61 -18.20
N ASN A 186 29.77 19.87 -19.29
CA ASN A 186 30.15 18.45 -19.24
C ASN A 186 29.15 17.52 -18.50
N GLY A 187 27.85 17.84 -18.56
CA GLY A 187 26.81 17.02 -17.90
C GLY A 187 26.67 17.25 -16.39
N LYS A 188 27.37 18.24 -15.84
CA LYS A 188 27.21 18.72 -14.46
C LYS A 188 26.92 20.21 -14.44
N ILE A 189 26.20 20.68 -13.44
CA ILE A 189 25.99 22.11 -13.18
C ILE A 189 26.93 22.57 -12.07
N SER A 190 27.51 23.75 -12.23
CA SER A 190 28.34 24.35 -11.19
C SER A 190 27.50 24.67 -9.95
N GLY A 191 28.07 24.53 -8.75
CA GLY A 191 27.34 24.86 -7.53
C GLY A 191 26.90 26.33 -7.44
N THR A 192 27.61 27.24 -8.12
CA THR A 192 27.20 28.64 -8.28
C THR A 192 25.91 28.78 -9.09
N SER A 193 25.79 28.08 -10.23
CA SER A 193 24.60 28.11 -11.08
C SER A 193 23.42 27.40 -10.42
N ALA A 194 23.67 26.26 -9.80
CA ALA A 194 22.65 25.52 -9.05
C ALA A 194 22.09 26.36 -7.89
N ARG A 195 22.95 27.01 -7.10
CA ARG A 195 22.53 27.91 -6.01
C ARG A 195 21.67 29.06 -6.51
N GLN A 196 22.00 29.66 -7.65
CA GLN A 196 21.21 30.76 -8.24
C GLN A 196 19.78 30.32 -8.55
N GLU A 197 19.58 29.12 -9.09
CA GLU A 197 18.23 28.58 -9.30
C GLU A 197 17.55 28.20 -7.99
N MET A 198 18.26 27.59 -7.05
CA MET A 198 17.71 27.23 -5.74
C MET A 198 17.16 28.45 -5.00
N ILE A 199 17.81 29.62 -5.10
CA ILE A 199 17.33 30.86 -4.48
C ILE A 199 15.99 31.33 -5.08
N LYS A 200 15.70 31.04 -6.36
CA LYS A 200 14.42 31.39 -6.98
C LYS A 200 13.23 30.67 -6.37
N SER A 201 13.45 29.53 -5.69
CA SER A 201 12.41 28.80 -4.96
C SER A 201 11.85 29.55 -3.74
N LYS A 202 12.46 30.71 -3.36
CA LYS A 202 12.08 31.54 -2.20
C LYS A 202 12.18 30.83 -0.85
N LEU A 203 12.90 29.71 -0.78
CA LEU A 203 13.21 29.05 0.49
C LEU A 203 14.33 29.79 1.24
N PRO A 204 14.34 29.76 2.57
CA PRO A 204 15.36 30.43 3.36
C PRO A 204 16.74 29.74 3.21
N ASN A 205 17.81 30.53 3.27
CA ASN A 205 19.19 30.06 2.98
C ASN A 205 19.64 28.87 3.85
N ASN A 206 19.17 28.79 5.09
CA ASN A 206 19.44 27.65 5.99
C ASN A 206 18.86 26.33 5.44
N VAL A 207 17.68 26.38 4.83
CA VAL A 207 17.00 25.23 4.22
C VAL A 207 17.69 24.85 2.92
N LEU A 208 18.03 25.83 2.07
CA LEU A 208 18.76 25.59 0.82
C LEU A 208 20.13 24.95 1.07
N GLY A 209 20.85 25.39 2.10
CA GLY A 209 22.12 24.78 2.50
C GLY A 209 21.97 23.33 2.98
N ARG A 210 20.85 22.99 3.63
CA ARG A 210 20.55 21.62 4.03
C ARG A 210 20.20 20.74 2.83
N ILE A 211 19.41 21.23 1.89
CA ILE A 211 19.08 20.54 0.63
C ILE A 211 20.37 20.25 -0.13
N TRP A 212 21.24 21.25 -0.30
CA TRP A 212 22.55 21.07 -0.94
C TRP A 212 23.33 19.91 -0.32
N LYS A 213 23.46 19.91 1.01
CA LYS A 213 24.24 18.90 1.74
C LYS A 213 23.65 17.49 1.67
N LEU A 214 22.36 17.38 1.39
CA LEU A 214 21.67 16.11 1.19
C LEU A 214 21.76 15.63 -0.26
N SER A 215 21.82 16.55 -1.22
CA SER A 215 21.81 16.24 -2.65
C SER A 215 23.18 16.04 -3.27
N ASP A 216 24.22 16.70 -2.76
CA ASP A 216 25.62 16.56 -3.19
C ASP A 216 26.23 15.30 -2.54
N ILE A 217 26.00 14.15 -3.16
CA ILE A 217 26.30 12.82 -2.59
C ILE A 217 27.79 12.51 -2.73
N ASP A 218 28.38 12.86 -3.87
CA ASP A 218 29.81 12.66 -4.13
C ASP A 218 30.70 13.80 -3.59
N ARG A 219 30.09 14.89 -3.09
CA ARG A 219 30.76 16.03 -2.44
C ARG A 219 31.79 16.70 -3.35
N ASP A 220 31.54 16.69 -4.66
CA ASP A 220 32.43 17.29 -5.63
C ASP A 220 32.18 18.79 -5.85
N GLY A 221 31.10 19.33 -5.23
CA GLY A 221 30.73 20.74 -5.31
C GLY A 221 30.05 21.13 -6.63
N MET A 222 29.75 20.16 -7.47
CA MET A 222 28.92 20.25 -8.66
C MET A 222 27.70 19.36 -8.46
N LEU A 223 26.70 19.47 -9.34
CA LEU A 223 25.57 18.54 -9.32
C LEU A 223 25.42 17.92 -10.69
N ASP A 224 25.35 16.59 -10.74
CA ASP A 224 24.92 15.90 -11.94
C ASP A 224 23.39 15.94 -12.10
N ILE A 225 22.89 15.29 -13.17
CA ILE A 225 21.47 15.25 -13.49
C ILE A 225 20.65 14.54 -12.40
N ASP A 226 21.20 13.50 -11.76
CA ASP A 226 20.52 12.72 -10.73
C ASP A 226 20.45 13.52 -9.42
N GLU A 227 21.52 14.20 -9.05
CA GLU A 227 21.60 15.05 -7.86
C GLU A 227 20.77 16.32 -8.01
N TRP A 228 20.72 16.89 -9.21
CA TRP A 228 19.84 18.01 -9.50
C TRP A 228 18.36 17.63 -9.37
N ALA A 229 17.98 16.46 -9.89
CA ALA A 229 16.63 15.95 -9.72
C ALA A 229 16.29 15.76 -8.23
N LEU A 230 17.26 15.30 -7.43
CA LEU A 230 17.11 15.22 -5.98
C LEU A 230 16.95 16.61 -5.31
N VAL A 231 17.72 17.62 -5.74
CA VAL A 231 17.55 19.01 -5.26
C VAL A 231 16.14 19.51 -5.53
N GLN A 232 15.65 19.36 -6.75
CA GLN A 232 14.32 19.83 -7.15
C GLN A 232 13.20 19.11 -6.39
N HIS A 233 13.36 17.80 -6.18
CA HIS A 233 12.42 17.01 -5.41
C HIS A 233 12.36 17.46 -3.93
N LEU A 234 13.51 17.69 -3.29
CA LEU A 234 13.57 18.18 -1.90
C LEU A 234 13.00 19.60 -1.76
N ILE A 235 13.20 20.47 -2.75
CA ILE A 235 12.57 21.79 -2.80
C ILE A 235 11.04 21.65 -2.87
N LYS A 236 10.54 20.76 -3.74
CA LYS A 236 9.10 20.50 -3.89
C LYS A 236 8.48 19.99 -2.59
N ILE A 237 9.07 18.99 -1.95
CA ILE A 237 8.65 18.47 -0.62
C ILE A 237 8.53 19.63 0.38
N LYS A 238 9.50 20.55 0.39
CA LYS A 238 9.52 21.67 1.32
C LYS A 238 8.46 22.73 1.00
N LEU A 239 8.19 22.98 -0.28
CA LEU A 239 7.12 23.87 -0.74
C LEU A 239 5.73 23.31 -0.43
N ASP A 240 5.57 21.98 -0.47
CA ASP A 240 4.34 21.27 -0.08
C ASP A 240 4.13 21.23 1.44
N GLY A 241 4.98 21.92 2.22
CA GLY A 241 4.82 22.10 3.67
C GLY A 241 5.44 20.99 4.52
N HIS A 242 6.12 20.01 3.93
CA HIS A 242 6.74 18.90 4.66
C HIS A 242 8.12 19.28 5.22
N GLU A 243 8.56 18.59 6.26
CA GLU A 243 9.90 18.78 6.84
C GLU A 243 10.96 17.98 6.09
N LEU A 244 12.17 18.56 5.98
CA LEU A 244 13.29 17.88 5.34
C LEU A 244 13.88 16.83 6.28
N PRO A 245 14.21 15.62 5.79
CA PRO A 245 14.82 14.59 6.60
C PRO A 245 16.21 15.02 7.09
N THR A 246 16.66 14.47 8.23
CA THR A 246 17.99 14.77 8.82
C THR A 246 19.11 14.00 8.14
N THR A 247 18.78 12.85 7.57
CA THR A 247 19.66 11.99 6.79
C THR A 247 18.92 11.61 5.51
N LEU A 248 19.60 11.57 4.38
CA LEU A 248 18.99 11.16 3.12
C LEU A 248 18.59 9.68 3.21
N PRO A 249 17.29 9.34 3.19
CA PRO A 249 16.85 7.95 3.28
C PRO A 249 17.13 7.20 1.97
N ASP A 250 17.34 5.88 2.07
CA ASP A 250 17.81 5.02 0.96
C ASP A 250 16.93 5.08 -0.31
N HIS A 251 15.64 5.39 -0.16
CA HIS A 251 14.69 5.51 -1.26
C HIS A 251 14.76 6.84 -2.04
N LEU A 252 15.42 7.87 -1.48
CA LEU A 252 15.72 9.13 -2.16
C LEU A 252 17.11 9.14 -2.80
N VAL A 253 17.93 8.11 -2.54
CA VAL A 253 19.27 7.98 -3.12
C VAL A 253 19.16 7.52 -4.57
N PRO A 254 19.74 8.26 -5.53
CA PRO A 254 19.79 7.83 -6.92
C PRO A 254 20.45 6.45 -7.04
N PRO A 255 19.86 5.54 -7.83
CA PRO A 255 20.36 4.17 -7.98
C PRO A 255 21.85 4.12 -8.35
N SER A 256 22.27 5.00 -9.26
CA SER A 256 23.67 5.22 -9.68
C SER A 256 24.66 5.47 -8.54
N LYS A 257 24.22 6.05 -7.41
CA LYS A 257 25.08 6.47 -6.29
C LYS A 257 24.86 5.66 -5.00
N ARG A 258 23.99 4.64 -5.00
CA ARG A 258 23.73 3.79 -3.82
C ARG A 258 24.98 3.07 -3.28
N HIS A 259 25.92 2.73 -4.16
CA HIS A 259 27.18 2.09 -3.76
C HIS A 259 28.12 3.04 -2.98
N LEU A 260 28.02 4.35 -3.18
CA LEU A 260 28.84 5.34 -2.49
C LEU A 260 28.44 5.48 -1.01
N ILE A 261 27.16 5.30 -0.69
CA ILE A 261 26.66 5.38 0.70
C ILE A 261 27.00 4.11 1.48
N LYS A 262 26.88 2.92 0.87
CA LYS A 262 27.18 1.63 1.52
C LYS A 262 28.66 1.47 1.93
N ASN A 263 29.60 2.09 1.20
CA ASN A 263 31.02 2.05 1.56
C ASN A 263 31.39 2.89 2.79
N THR A 264 30.56 3.86 3.18
CA THR A 264 30.83 4.70 4.36
C THR A 264 30.50 4.01 5.69
N ALA A 265 29.61 3.01 5.69
CA ALA A 265 29.25 2.25 6.89
C ALA A 265 30.26 1.13 7.24
N SER A 266 31.07 0.68 6.27
CA SER A 266 31.94 -0.50 6.43
C SER A 266 33.37 -0.18 6.91
N SER A 267 33.72 1.10 7.11
CA SER A 267 35.08 1.52 7.51
C SER A 267 35.25 1.86 9.00
N SER A 268 34.29 1.51 9.88
CA SER A 268 34.35 1.83 11.33
C SER A 268 34.48 0.64 12.29
N TYR A 269 34.61 -0.59 11.78
CA TYR A 269 34.93 -1.78 12.60
C TYR A 269 36.13 -2.52 12.01
N GLY A 270 37.33 -2.16 12.46
CA GLY A 270 38.55 -2.90 12.10
C GLY A 270 39.83 -2.12 12.29
N ASN A 271 40.15 -1.75 13.54
CA ASN A 271 41.52 -1.66 14.05
C ASN A 271 41.49 -1.37 15.56
N LYS A 272 41.55 -2.44 16.34
CA LYS A 272 42.14 -2.48 17.68
C LYS A 272 42.98 -3.73 17.76
#